data_AF-A0A919A0T0-F1
#
_entry.id   AF-A0A919A0T0-F1
#
_cell.length_a   1.000
_cell.length_b   1.000
_cell.length_c   1.000
_cell.angle_alpha   90.00
_cell.angle_beta   90.00
_cell.angle_gamma   90.00
#
_symmetry.space_group_name_H-M   'P 1'
#
loop_
_entity.id
_entity.type
_entity.pdbx_description
1 polymer ?
#
loop_
_entity_poly.entity_id
_entity_poly.type
_entity_poly.pdbx_seq_one_letter_code
_entity_poly.pdbx_strand_id
1 'polypeptide(L)'
;MTQETRKLTVRVVGRELPGAACGEYGDVHVAVQRGAEPEAPVRADAAEAAWEFEVGLAPAPDGTPDFKGPYAQGKRGARFFYLTWGELPPGGRFTMFRRAKLYFADIPREALTTGSATAELTLTDETGLPLCAAVRPPRVTWRAG
;
A
#
# COMPACT_ATOMS: atom_id res chain seq x y z
N MET A 1 -20.27 25.65 -3.31
CA MET A 1 -20.31 24.63 -2.23
C MET A 1 -19.06 23.78 -2.35
N THR A 2 -18.10 23.97 -1.45
CA THR A 2 -16.91 23.11 -1.38
C THR A 2 -17.39 21.77 -0.82
N GLN A 3 -17.41 20.71 -1.62
CA GLN A 3 -17.77 19.39 -1.10
C GLN A 3 -16.72 18.96 -0.07
N GLU A 4 -17.17 18.52 1.11
CA GLU A 4 -16.30 18.13 2.21
C GLU A 4 -15.42 16.93 1.83
N THR A 5 -14.18 16.95 2.30
CA THR A 5 -13.27 15.80 2.22
C THR A 5 -13.74 14.76 3.23
N ARG A 6 -14.17 13.59 2.74
CA ARG A 6 -14.51 12.45 3.58
C ARG A 6 -13.26 11.64 3.90
N LYS A 7 -13.32 10.80 4.93
CA LYS A 7 -12.25 9.85 5.23
C LYS A 7 -12.56 8.50 4.57
N LEU A 8 -11.53 7.83 4.09
CA LEU A 8 -11.53 6.44 3.68
C LEU A 8 -10.49 5.70 4.52
N THR A 9 -10.92 4.70 5.28
CA THR A 9 -10.04 3.77 5.97
C THR A 9 -9.59 2.70 4.98
N VAL A 10 -8.28 2.50 4.88
CA VAL A 10 -7.67 1.52 4.00
C VAL A 10 -6.94 0.50 4.86
N ARG A 11 -7.39 -0.75 4.79
CA ARG A 11 -6.72 -1.90 5.38
C ARG A 11 -5.99 -2.68 4.30
N VAL A 12 -4.76 -3.08 4.55
CA VAL A 12 -3.95 -3.88 3.63
C VAL A 12 -3.50 -5.13 4.34
N VAL A 13 -3.68 -6.29 3.73
CA VAL A 13 -3.28 -7.61 4.24
C VAL A 13 -2.44 -8.32 3.20
N GLY A 14 -1.17 -8.48 3.49
CA GLY A 14 -0.21 -9.20 2.67
C GLY A 14 0.11 -10.58 3.25
N ARG A 15 0.11 -11.60 2.41
CA ARG A 15 0.55 -12.98 2.73
C ARG A 15 1.67 -13.42 1.79
N GLU A 16 2.22 -14.60 2.02
CA GLU A 16 3.28 -15.19 1.18
C GLU A 16 4.43 -14.19 0.99
N LEU A 17 5.08 -13.83 2.10
CA LEU A 17 6.19 -12.89 2.11
C LEU A 17 7.48 -13.58 1.61
N PRO A 18 8.43 -12.83 1.02
CA PRO A 18 9.57 -13.40 0.31
C PRO A 18 10.69 -13.95 1.23
N GLY A 19 10.51 -13.87 2.56
CA GLY A 19 11.52 -14.23 3.55
C GLY A 19 12.41 -13.04 3.94
N ALA A 20 12.99 -13.10 5.15
CA ALA A 20 13.90 -12.08 5.65
C ALA A 20 15.26 -12.05 4.94
N ALA A 21 15.59 -13.09 4.17
CA ALA A 21 16.70 -13.10 3.23
C ALA A 21 16.14 -13.37 1.83
N CYS A 22 16.32 -12.43 0.91
CA CYS A 22 15.73 -12.51 -0.42
C CYS A 22 16.64 -11.83 -1.46
N GLY A 23 17.07 -12.60 -2.47
CA GLY A 23 18.09 -12.15 -3.42
C GLY A 23 19.41 -11.86 -2.69
N GLU A 24 19.93 -10.64 -2.85
CA GLU A 24 21.14 -10.17 -2.17
C GLU A 24 20.86 -9.49 -0.81
N TYR A 25 19.59 -9.31 -0.43
CA TYR A 25 19.17 -8.52 0.72
C TYR A 25 18.97 -9.38 1.97
N GLY A 26 19.33 -8.84 3.13
CA GLY A 26 19.12 -9.43 4.45
C GLY A 26 18.27 -8.54 5.37
N ASP A 27 17.73 -9.12 6.45
CA ASP A 27 16.79 -8.44 7.36
C ASP A 27 15.71 -7.64 6.60
N VAL A 28 15.13 -8.29 5.59
CA VAL A 28 14.15 -7.67 4.70
C VAL A 28 12.86 -7.40 5.47
N HIS A 29 12.33 -6.19 5.29
CA HIS A 29 11.05 -5.76 5.81
C HIS A 29 10.21 -5.12 4.70
N VAL A 30 8.89 -5.14 4.90
CA VAL A 30 7.91 -4.39 4.11
C VAL A 30 7.20 -3.40 5.00
N ALA A 31 6.90 -2.22 4.47
CA ALA A 31 6.18 -1.16 5.18
C ALA A 31 5.22 -0.44 4.23
N VAL A 32 4.17 0.19 4.77
CA VAL A 32 3.41 1.20 4.01
C VAL A 32 4.22 2.50 3.98
N GLN A 33 4.20 3.25 2.88
CA GLN A 33 4.91 4.53 2.82
C GLN A 33 4.01 5.71 3.19
N ARG A 34 4.44 6.51 4.17
CA ARG A 34 3.82 7.78 4.57
C ARG A 34 4.75 8.95 4.22
N GLY A 35 4.35 9.75 3.22
CA GLY A 35 5.23 10.77 2.67
C GLY A 35 6.47 10.12 2.03
N ALA A 36 7.65 10.41 2.57
CA ALA A 36 8.90 9.78 2.15
C ALA A 36 9.30 8.56 3.01
N GLU A 37 8.66 8.38 4.17
CA GLU A 37 9.11 7.44 5.20
C GLU A 37 8.36 6.11 5.13
N PRO A 38 9.04 4.97 5.38
CA PRO A 38 8.37 3.70 5.67
C PRO A 38 7.73 3.77 7.05
N GLU A 39 6.50 3.29 7.17
CA GLU A 39 5.74 3.28 8.43
C GLU A 39 5.30 1.85 8.78
N ALA A 40 5.43 1.51 10.06
CA ALA A 40 5.09 0.18 10.62
C ALA A 40 5.71 -0.99 9.81
N PRO A 41 7.05 -1.08 9.74
CA PRO A 41 7.70 -2.18 9.02
C PRO A 41 7.37 -3.54 9.65
N VAL A 42 7.12 -4.52 8.80
CA VAL A 42 6.89 -5.93 9.14
C VAL A 42 8.02 -6.75 8.52
N ARG A 43 8.62 -7.65 9.32
CA ARG A 43 9.66 -8.55 8.81
C ARG A 43 9.11 -9.45 7.70
N ALA A 44 9.91 -9.66 6.66
CA ALA A 44 9.50 -10.42 5.48
C ALA A 44 9.46 -11.94 5.70
N ASP A 45 9.78 -12.44 6.88
CA ASP A 45 9.58 -13.83 7.31
C ASP A 45 8.32 -14.01 8.19
N ALA A 46 7.53 -12.95 8.41
CA ALA A 46 6.24 -13.06 9.08
C ALA A 46 5.23 -13.86 8.25
N ALA A 47 4.26 -14.49 8.91
CA ALA A 47 3.17 -15.20 8.23
C ALA A 47 2.21 -14.25 7.48
N GLU A 48 2.11 -13.01 7.96
CA GLU A 48 1.22 -11.97 7.44
C GLU A 48 1.79 -10.59 7.76
N ALA A 49 1.56 -9.63 6.87
CA ALA A 49 1.75 -8.20 7.14
C ALA A 49 0.42 -7.47 7.01
N ALA A 50 0.08 -6.65 8.00
CA ALA A 50 -1.17 -5.91 8.02
C ALA A 50 -0.95 -4.44 8.40
N TRP A 51 -1.62 -3.55 7.67
CA TRP A 51 -1.62 -2.11 7.93
C TRP A 51 -3.02 -1.56 7.84
N GLU A 52 -3.29 -0.50 8.60
CA GLU A 52 -4.50 0.30 8.49
C GLU A 52 -4.12 1.78 8.52
N PHE A 53 -4.66 2.56 7.58
CA PHE A 53 -4.41 3.99 7.50
C PHE A 53 -5.58 4.74 6.85
N GLU A 54 -5.65 6.05 7.11
CA GLU A 54 -6.69 6.90 6.55
C GLU A 54 -6.16 7.74 5.37
N VAL A 55 -6.99 7.90 4.34
CA VAL A 55 -6.80 8.88 3.27
C VAL A 55 -8.03 9.79 3.15
N GLY A 56 -7.79 11.03 2.72
CA GLY A 56 -8.89 11.94 2.40
C GLY A 56 -9.47 11.62 1.02
N LEU A 57 -10.78 11.63 0.89
CA LEU A 57 -11.54 11.42 -0.32
C LEU A 57 -12.32 12.70 -0.65
N ALA A 58 -11.94 13.38 -1.71
CA ALA A 58 -12.60 14.60 -2.18
C ALA A 58 -12.96 14.46 -3.67
N PRO A 59 -14.05 15.09 -4.14
CA PRO A 59 -14.32 15.15 -5.57
C PRO A 59 -13.32 16.09 -6.28
N ALA A 60 -12.83 15.65 -7.42
CA ALA A 60 -12.12 16.48 -8.39
C ALA A 60 -13.10 17.40 -9.14
N PRO A 61 -12.61 18.42 -9.87
CA PRO A 61 -13.47 19.31 -10.65
C PRO A 61 -14.34 18.61 -11.71
N ASP A 62 -13.88 17.45 -12.22
CA ASP A 62 -14.62 16.59 -13.15
C ASP A 62 -15.57 15.60 -12.46
N GLY A 63 -15.71 15.68 -11.14
CA GLY A 63 -16.55 14.79 -10.33
C GLY A 63 -15.89 13.45 -9.97
N THR A 64 -14.68 13.16 -10.46
CA THR A 64 -13.97 11.91 -10.12
C THR A 64 -13.40 11.94 -8.70
N PRO A 65 -13.18 10.79 -8.05
CA PRO A 65 -12.52 10.76 -6.74
C PRO A 65 -11.05 11.21 -6.80
N ASP A 66 -10.63 12.12 -5.90
CA ASP A 66 -9.23 12.50 -5.67
C ASP A 66 -8.84 12.18 -4.22
N PHE A 67 -7.79 11.36 -4.08
CA PHE A 67 -7.28 10.87 -2.81
C PHE A 67 -6.18 11.79 -2.28
N LYS A 68 -6.23 12.09 -0.99
CA LYS A 68 -5.39 13.08 -0.30
C LYS A 68 -4.74 12.50 0.94
N GLY A 69 -3.72 13.21 1.42
CA GLY A 69 -3.00 12.85 2.64
C GLY A 69 -1.64 12.22 2.35
N PRO A 70 -0.88 11.89 3.40
CA PRO A 70 0.53 11.51 3.26
C PRO A 70 0.73 10.13 2.63
N TYR A 71 -0.25 9.25 2.66
CA TYR A 71 -0.20 7.95 1.98
C TYR A 71 -0.56 8.05 0.49
N ALA A 72 -1.18 9.16 0.06
CA ALA A 72 -1.63 9.34 -1.32
C ALA A 72 -0.55 9.96 -2.21
N GLN A 73 0.10 9.12 -3.01
CA GLN A 73 1.16 9.45 -3.94
C GLN A 73 0.62 9.64 -5.36
N GLY A 74 1.47 10.16 -6.25
CA GLY A 74 1.15 10.36 -7.66
C GLY A 74 0.31 11.61 -7.94
N LYS A 75 -0.06 11.79 -9.22
CA LYS A 75 -0.93 12.90 -9.64
C LYS A 75 -2.40 12.57 -9.42
N ARG A 76 -3.25 13.60 -9.39
CA ARG A 76 -4.71 13.43 -9.46
C ARG A 76 -5.10 12.52 -10.63
N GLY A 77 -6.08 11.63 -10.43
CA GLY A 77 -6.52 10.63 -11.41
C GLY A 77 -5.60 9.40 -11.55
N ALA A 78 -4.41 9.42 -10.93
CA ALA A 78 -3.49 8.29 -10.89
C ALA A 78 -2.91 8.13 -9.47
N ARG A 79 -3.75 8.31 -8.46
CA ARG A 79 -3.37 8.21 -7.05
C ARG A 79 -3.12 6.75 -6.67
N PHE A 80 -2.08 6.54 -5.88
CA PHE A 80 -1.70 5.23 -5.35
C PHE A 80 -1.02 5.40 -3.98
N PHE A 81 -0.82 4.32 -3.25
CA PHE A 81 0.09 4.25 -2.11
C PHE A 81 1.21 3.23 -2.38
N TYR A 82 2.32 3.35 -1.66
CA TYR A 82 3.43 2.41 -1.77
C TYR A 82 3.37 1.36 -0.67
N LEU A 83 3.64 0.11 -1.04
CA LEU A 83 4.36 -0.83 -0.19
C LEU A 83 5.84 -0.74 -0.54
N THR A 84 6.67 -0.60 0.49
CA THR A 84 8.10 -0.35 0.35
C THR A 84 8.90 -1.44 1.04
N TRP A 85 9.85 -1.99 0.31
CA TRP A 85 10.79 -3.01 0.77
C TRP A 85 12.13 -2.39 1.11
N GLY A 86 12.73 -2.85 2.19
CA GLY A 86 14.05 -2.41 2.61
C GLY A 86 14.70 -3.34 3.60
N GLU A 87 16.00 -3.19 3.73
CA GLU A 87 16.78 -3.82 4.80
C GLU A 87 16.63 -2.98 6.06
N LEU A 88 16.35 -3.63 7.20
CA LEU A 88 16.28 -2.98 8.51
C LEU A 88 16.98 -3.87 9.53
N PRO A 89 18.34 -3.84 9.58
CA PRO A 89 19.09 -4.59 10.57
C PRO A 89 18.85 -4.03 11.98
N PRO A 90 19.02 -4.83 13.04
CA PRO A 90 18.85 -4.38 14.42
C PRO A 90 19.68 -3.12 14.74
N GLY A 91 19.01 -2.07 15.26
CA GLY A 91 19.64 -0.79 15.56
C GLY A 91 20.03 0.05 14.34
N GLY A 92 19.72 -0.42 13.12
CA GLY A 92 19.98 0.27 11.88
C GLY A 92 18.84 1.18 11.43
N ARG A 93 19.02 1.76 10.23
CA ARG A 93 17.98 2.52 9.53
C ARG A 93 17.37 1.67 8.42
N PHE A 94 16.12 1.94 8.09
CA PHE A 94 15.48 1.32 6.94
C PHE A 94 16.16 1.80 5.64
N THR A 95 16.71 0.87 4.87
CA THR A 95 17.35 1.16 3.58
C THR A 95 16.51 0.56 2.46
N MET A 96 15.73 1.41 1.79
CA MET A 96 14.80 1.00 0.74
C MET A 96 15.55 0.51 -0.51
N PHE A 97 15.13 -0.63 -1.05
CA PHE A 97 15.65 -1.16 -2.31
C PHE A 97 14.58 -1.44 -3.37
N ARG A 98 13.29 -1.56 -2.99
CA ARG A 98 12.21 -1.91 -3.92
C ARG A 98 10.85 -1.39 -3.45
N ARG A 99 9.91 -1.17 -4.38
CA ARG A 99 8.54 -0.70 -4.08
C ARG A 99 7.48 -1.29 -5.00
N ALA A 100 6.27 -1.42 -4.48
CA ALA A 100 5.03 -1.74 -5.19
C ALA A 100 4.01 -0.60 -5.02
N LYS A 101 3.24 -0.31 -6.08
CA LYS A 101 2.18 0.71 -6.11
C LYS A 101 0.83 0.04 -6.13
N LEU A 102 -0.02 0.33 -5.15
CA LEU A 102 -1.42 -0.07 -5.14
C LEU A 102 -2.29 1.15 -5.46
N TYR A 103 -3.11 1.05 -6.50
CA TYR A 103 -3.84 2.18 -7.04
C TYR A 103 -5.22 2.30 -6.39
N PHE A 104 -5.55 3.49 -5.89
CA PHE A 104 -6.88 3.74 -5.32
C PHE A 104 -8.01 3.67 -6.35
N ALA A 105 -7.68 3.81 -7.64
CA ALA A 105 -8.62 3.65 -8.75
C ALA A 105 -9.18 2.23 -8.87
N ASP A 106 -8.54 1.23 -8.24
CA ASP A 106 -9.02 -0.15 -8.22
C ASP A 106 -9.97 -0.44 -7.06
N ILE A 107 -10.19 0.51 -6.15
CA ILE A 107 -11.10 0.34 -5.02
C ILE A 107 -12.55 0.33 -5.53
N PRO A 108 -13.35 -0.71 -5.19
CA PRO A 108 -14.75 -0.78 -5.56
C PRO A 108 -15.54 0.43 -5.08
N ARG A 109 -16.51 0.89 -5.89
CA ARG A 109 -17.35 2.04 -5.56
C ARG A 109 -18.12 1.87 -4.25
N GLU A 110 -18.51 0.64 -3.93
CA GLU A 110 -19.12 0.28 -2.65
C GLU A 110 -18.23 0.66 -1.46
N ALA A 111 -16.95 0.31 -1.50
CA ALA A 111 -15.97 0.61 -0.45
C ALA A 111 -15.74 2.13 -0.29
N LEU A 112 -15.73 2.87 -1.41
CA LEU A 112 -15.68 4.33 -1.39
C LEU A 112 -16.94 4.96 -0.77
N THR A 113 -18.09 4.28 -0.87
CA THR A 113 -19.36 4.75 -0.33
C THR A 113 -19.48 4.44 1.17
N THR A 114 -19.04 3.25 1.60
CA THR A 114 -19.01 2.87 3.03
C THR A 114 -17.89 3.56 3.80
N GLY A 115 -16.84 4.01 3.11
CA GLY A 115 -15.69 4.67 3.74
C GLY A 115 -14.65 3.69 4.28
N SER A 116 -14.71 2.41 3.90
CA SER A 116 -13.75 1.38 4.30
C SER A 116 -13.42 0.45 3.13
N ALA A 117 -12.13 0.25 2.88
CA ALA A 117 -11.62 -0.64 1.84
C ALA A 117 -10.54 -1.57 2.41
N THR A 118 -10.61 -2.86 2.06
CA THR A 118 -9.57 -3.85 2.36
C THR A 118 -8.91 -4.34 1.07
N ALA A 119 -7.58 -4.30 1.02
CA ALA A 119 -6.75 -4.90 -0.01
C ALA A 119 -6.11 -6.19 0.50
N GLU A 120 -6.24 -7.28 -0.25
CA GLU A 120 -5.58 -8.56 0.00
C GLU A 120 -4.67 -8.92 -1.18
N LEU A 121 -3.42 -9.32 -0.89
CA LEU A 121 -2.44 -9.67 -1.91
C LEU A 121 -1.37 -10.65 -1.39
N THR A 122 -0.73 -11.36 -2.30
CA THR A 122 0.56 -12.01 -2.03
C THR A 122 1.67 -10.96 -2.13
N LEU A 123 2.72 -11.09 -1.31
CA LEU A 123 3.82 -10.11 -1.25
C LEU A 123 5.11 -10.60 -1.92
N THR A 124 5.05 -11.75 -2.58
CA THR A 124 6.11 -12.31 -3.40
C THR A 124 5.67 -12.34 -4.86
N ASP A 125 6.58 -12.03 -5.78
CA ASP A 125 6.38 -12.14 -7.23
C ASP A 125 6.59 -13.57 -7.74
N GLU A 126 6.34 -13.82 -9.04
CA GLU A 126 6.48 -15.16 -9.63
C GLU A 126 7.90 -15.74 -9.58
N THR A 127 8.91 -14.93 -9.26
CA THR A 127 10.31 -15.35 -9.18
C THR A 127 10.78 -15.61 -7.74
N GLY A 128 9.90 -15.46 -6.75
CA GLY A 128 10.27 -15.58 -5.34
C GLY A 128 10.86 -14.29 -4.75
N LEU A 129 10.81 -13.17 -5.48
CA LEU A 129 11.34 -11.87 -5.03
C LEU A 129 10.22 -10.98 -4.51
N PRO A 130 10.53 -9.88 -3.80
CA PRO A 130 9.49 -9.05 -3.19
C PRO A 130 8.61 -8.40 -4.27
N LEU A 131 7.29 -8.40 -4.08
CA LEU A 131 6.36 -7.83 -5.05
C LEU A 131 6.70 -6.36 -5.35
N CYS A 132 6.69 -5.96 -6.63
CA CYS A 132 7.09 -4.62 -7.04
C CYS A 132 6.21 -4.02 -8.15
N ALA A 133 6.60 -2.83 -8.63
CA ALA A 133 6.00 -2.12 -9.76
C ALA A 133 4.52 -1.76 -9.52
N ALA A 134 3.64 -1.94 -10.51
CA ALA A 134 2.23 -1.64 -10.39
C ALA A 134 1.45 -2.90 -10.02
N VAL A 135 0.79 -2.86 -8.86
CA VAL A 135 -0.05 -3.96 -8.36
C VAL A 135 -1.50 -3.58 -8.62
N ARG A 136 -2.15 -4.35 -9.50
CA ARG A 136 -3.52 -4.17 -9.95
C ARG A 136 -4.26 -5.52 -9.83
N PRO A 137 -5.60 -5.55 -9.80
CA PRO A 137 -6.32 -6.81 -9.96
C PRO A 137 -5.84 -7.58 -11.22
N PRO A 138 -5.70 -8.93 -11.17
CA PRO A 138 -6.07 -9.81 -10.05
C PRO A 138 -4.97 -10.00 -8.98
N ARG A 139 -3.82 -9.32 -9.06
CA ARG A 139 -2.72 -9.45 -8.06
C ARG A 139 -3.08 -8.88 -6.69
N VAL A 140 -4.07 -7.99 -6.63
CA VAL A 140 -4.69 -7.51 -5.40
C VAL A 140 -6.20 -7.67 -5.53
N THR A 141 -6.82 -8.16 -4.47
CA THR A 141 -8.27 -8.21 -4.32
C THR A 141 -8.70 -7.08 -3.39
N TRP A 142 -9.65 -6.27 -3.85
CA TRP A 142 -10.23 -5.19 -3.05
C TRP A 142 -11.66 -5.54 -2.63
N ARG A 143 -12.02 -5.20 -1.39
CA ARG A 143 -13.37 -5.39 -0.84
C ARG A 143 -13.79 -4.17 -0.03
N ALA A 144 -15.10 -3.91 0.05
CA ALA A 144 -15.63 -3.05 1.10
C ALA A 144 -15.38 -3.70 2.47
N GLY A 145 -14.99 -2.89 3.46
CA GLY A 145 -14.93 -3.29 4.86
C GLY A 145 -16.27 -3.12 5.57
#